data_AF-A0A9E6F4L3-F1
#
_entry.id   AF-A0A9E6F4L3-F1
#
_cell.length_a   1.000
_cell.length_b   1.000
_cell.length_c   1.000
_cell.angle_alpha   90.00
_cell.angle_beta   90.00
_cell.angle_gamma   90.00
#
_symmetry.space_group_name_H-M   'P 1'
#
loop_
_entity.id
_entity.type
_entity.pdbx_description
1 polymer ?
#
loop_
_entity_poly.entity_id
_entity_poly.type
_entity_poly.pdbx_seq_one_letter_code
_entity_poly.pdbx_strand_id
1 'polypeptide(L)'
;MQKIRINIKITGYNSFTFNNGESEIEGVFTRLVDVMEDMSGTIEQGVILALGSTVMLRTTDGNELLLMPESRDGVDKIIKGESCWVSVFLIPQIKAKHAGFLHYSELVKLGRGMAVVLKSTKV
;
A
#
# COMPACT_ATOMS: atom_id res chain seq x y z
N MET A 1 -12.21 -16.78 -3.43
CA MET A 1 -11.42 -16.19 -2.33
C MET A 1 -12.15 -14.99 -1.77
N GLN A 2 -12.22 -14.85 -0.44
CA GLN A 2 -12.80 -13.67 0.21
C GLN A 2 -11.91 -12.46 -0.12
N LYS A 3 -12.49 -11.38 -0.63
CA LYS A 3 -11.75 -10.15 -0.91
C LYS A 3 -11.48 -9.45 0.43
N ILE A 4 -10.21 -9.38 0.84
CA ILE A 4 -9.81 -8.61 2.02
C ILE A 4 -9.79 -7.15 1.59
N ARG A 5 -10.68 -6.34 2.16
CA ARG A 5 -10.71 -4.89 1.94
C ARG A 5 -9.96 -4.21 3.06
N ILE A 6 -9.21 -3.18 2.74
CA ILE A 6 -8.41 -2.42 3.71
C ILE A 6 -8.72 -0.95 3.50
N ASN A 7 -9.15 -0.29 4.57
CA ASN A 7 -9.21 1.16 4.63
C ASN A 7 -7.90 1.67 5.26
N ILE A 8 -7.28 2.67 4.65
CA ILE A 8 -6.06 3.29 5.15
C ILE A 8 -6.31 4.77 5.35
N LYS A 9 -6.08 5.25 6.56
CA LYS A 9 -5.98 6.67 6.86
C LYS A 9 -4.52 7.09 6.88
N ILE A 10 -4.11 7.89 5.90
CA ILE A 10 -2.71 8.37 5.78
C ILE A 10 -2.51 9.63 6.60
N THR A 11 -1.36 9.70 7.27
CA THR A 11 -0.90 10.77 8.15
C THR A 11 0.52 11.18 7.80
N GLY A 12 0.87 12.45 8.06
CA GLY A 12 2.25 12.89 8.15
C GLY A 12 2.99 13.08 6.83
N TYR A 13 2.32 13.45 5.73
CA TYR A 13 3.02 13.86 4.51
C TYR A 13 2.34 15.05 3.83
N ASN A 14 3.14 16.05 3.47
CA ASN A 14 2.68 17.38 3.06
C ASN A 14 2.56 17.56 1.54
N SER A 15 2.70 16.49 0.74
CA SER A 15 2.92 16.59 -0.71
C SER A 15 1.85 15.94 -1.60
N PHE A 16 0.81 15.32 -1.03
CA PHE A 16 -0.27 14.73 -1.81
C PHE A 16 -1.64 15.18 -1.28
N THR A 17 -2.57 15.37 -2.22
CA THR A 17 -3.98 15.60 -1.95
C THR A 17 -4.72 14.62 -2.83
N PHE A 18 -5.57 13.78 -2.25
CA PHE A 18 -6.41 12.92 -3.08
C PHE A 18 -7.42 13.79 -3.84
N ASN A 19 -7.84 13.34 -5.02
CA ASN A 19 -8.82 14.07 -5.82
C ASN A 19 -10.16 14.28 -5.08
N ASN A 20 -10.45 13.46 -4.07
CA ASN A 20 -11.62 13.58 -3.19
C ASN A 20 -11.38 14.43 -1.92
N GLY A 21 -10.17 14.93 -1.69
CA GLY A 21 -9.80 15.72 -0.51
C GLY A 21 -9.67 14.93 0.80
N GLU A 22 -10.03 13.66 0.82
CA GLU A 22 -10.00 12.80 2.01
C GLU A 22 -8.66 12.09 2.14
N SER A 23 -8.05 12.04 3.32
CA SER A 23 -6.80 11.28 3.55
C SER A 23 -7.03 9.77 3.74
N GLU A 24 -8.23 9.29 3.39
CA GLU A 24 -8.66 7.91 3.51
C GLU A 24 -8.78 7.25 2.14
N ILE A 25 -8.26 6.03 2.04
CA ILE A 25 -8.30 5.23 0.82
C ILE A 25 -8.81 3.84 1.17
N GLU A 26 -9.73 3.32 0.35
CA GLU A 26 -10.09 1.90 0.36
C GLU A 26 -9.36 1.17 -0.78
N GLY A 27 -8.71 0.06 -0.44
CA GLY A 27 -8.08 -0.84 -1.39
C GLY A 27 -8.45 -2.29 -1.13
N VAL A 28 -8.30 -3.12 -2.15
CA VAL A 28 -8.48 -4.57 -2.06
C VAL A 28 -7.13 -5.24 -2.04
N PHE A 29 -6.86 -6.07 -1.03
CA PHE A 29 -5.68 -6.93 -0.99
C PHE A 29 -5.60 -7.79 -2.24
N THR A 30 -4.44 -7.77 -2.90
CA THR A 30 -4.19 -8.58 -4.10
C THR A 30 -3.14 -9.65 -3.85
N ARG A 31 -1.95 -9.26 -3.39
CA ARG A 31 -0.80 -10.15 -3.23
C ARG A 31 0.20 -9.61 -2.22
N LEU A 32 1.05 -10.50 -1.73
CA LEU A 32 2.29 -10.14 -1.05
C LEU A 32 3.37 -9.86 -2.09
N VAL A 33 4.34 -9.04 -1.72
CA VAL A 33 5.49 -8.72 -2.57
C VAL A 33 6.74 -8.59 -1.72
N ASP A 34 7.87 -8.97 -2.30
CA ASP A 34 9.18 -8.71 -1.73
C ASP A 34 9.71 -7.37 -2.28
N VAL A 35 10.15 -6.52 -1.38
CA VAL A 35 10.61 -5.15 -1.64
C VAL A 35 12.07 -5.06 -1.29
N MET A 36 12.88 -4.65 -2.26
CA MET A 36 14.33 -4.52 -2.07
C MET A 36 14.70 -3.08 -1.77
N GLU A 37 15.41 -2.87 -0.67
CA GLU A 37 16.02 -1.58 -0.35
C GLU A 37 17.36 -1.41 -1.06
N ASP A 38 17.48 -0.36 -1.87
CA ASP A 38 18.64 -0.14 -2.75
C ASP A 38 19.97 0.08 -2.00
N MET A 39 19.94 0.49 -0.71
CA MET A 39 21.15 0.80 0.07
C MET A 39 21.58 -0.32 1.02
N SER A 40 20.66 -1.19 1.44
CA SER A 40 20.92 -2.19 2.49
C SER A 40 20.91 -3.63 1.95
N GLY A 41 20.37 -3.85 0.74
CA GLY A 41 20.13 -5.19 0.20
C GLY A 41 19.10 -5.97 1.03
N THR A 42 18.43 -5.31 1.98
CA THR A 42 17.38 -5.92 2.79
C THR A 42 16.15 -6.15 1.91
N ILE A 43 15.64 -7.36 1.98
CA ILE A 43 14.36 -7.72 1.39
C ILE A 43 13.33 -7.72 2.51
N GLU A 44 12.33 -6.85 2.37
CA GLU A 44 11.19 -6.78 3.28
C GLU A 44 9.92 -7.19 2.54
N GLN A 45 8.98 -7.79 3.28
CA GLN A 45 7.70 -8.19 2.71
C GLN A 45 6.67 -7.09 2.89
N GLY A 46 5.98 -6.75 1.80
CA GLY A 46 4.88 -5.80 1.78
C GLY A 46 3.59 -6.38 1.24
N VAL A 47 2.53 -5.58 1.34
CA VAL A 47 1.18 -5.93 0.90
C VAL A 47 0.76 -5.01 -0.25
N ILE A 48 0.31 -5.59 -1.36
CA ILE A 48 -0.21 -4.84 -2.50
C ILE A 48 -1.72 -4.71 -2.42
N LEU A 49 -2.21 -3.48 -2.52
CA LEU A 49 -3.62 -3.15 -2.64
C LEU A 49 -3.95 -2.62 -4.03
N ALA A 50 -4.97 -3.19 -4.67
CA ALA A 50 -5.58 -2.58 -5.84
C ALA A 50 -6.64 -1.57 -5.41
N LEU A 51 -6.64 -0.41 -6.04
CA LEU A 51 -7.58 0.67 -5.79
C LEU A 51 -8.72 0.66 -6.81
N GLY A 52 -9.91 1.04 -6.37
CA GLY A 52 -11.07 1.21 -7.26
C GLY A 52 -10.94 2.42 -8.21
N SER A 53 -10.02 3.35 -7.89
CA SER A 53 -9.76 4.56 -8.65
C SER A 53 -8.27 4.91 -8.64
N THR A 54 -7.79 5.51 -9.72
CA THR A 54 -6.40 5.98 -9.82
C THR A 54 -6.14 7.11 -8.82
N VAL A 55 -5.05 6.99 -8.05
CA VAL A 55 -4.47 8.07 -7.26
C VAL A 55 -3.57 8.90 -8.16
N MET A 56 -3.82 10.21 -8.22
CA MET A 56 -3.03 11.15 -8.99
C MET A 56 -2.19 12.03 -8.06
N LEU A 57 -0.90 12.10 -8.35
CA LEU A 57 0.03 13.07 -7.79
C LEU A 57 0.45 14.03 -8.91
N ARG A 58 1.12 15.14 -8.56
CA ARG A 58 1.51 16.19 -9.52
C ARG A 58 2.24 15.67 -10.77
N THR A 59 3.04 14.61 -10.63
CA THR A 59 3.92 14.10 -11.69
C THR A 59 3.79 12.60 -11.91
N THR A 60 2.87 11.92 -11.22
CA THR A 60 2.74 10.45 -11.29
C THR A 60 1.34 10.02 -10.93
N ASP A 61 0.93 8.85 -11.40
CA ASP A 61 -0.35 8.23 -11.08
C ASP A 61 -0.21 6.71 -10.90
N GLY A 62 -1.15 6.13 -10.18
CA GLY A 62 -1.13 4.71 -9.84
C GLY A 62 -2.48 4.21 -9.35
N ASN A 63 -2.75 2.93 -9.59
CA ASN A 63 -3.94 2.23 -9.09
C ASN A 63 -3.59 1.10 -8.11
N GLU A 64 -2.31 0.97 -7.73
CA GLU A 64 -1.85 0.06 -6.71
C GLU A 64 -1.11 0.82 -5.61
N LEU A 65 -1.31 0.40 -4.36
CA LEU A 65 -0.51 0.83 -3.21
C LEU A 65 0.30 -0.34 -2.67
N LEU A 66 1.49 -0.03 -2.22
CA LEU A 66 2.27 -0.90 -1.35
C LEU A 66 2.10 -0.43 0.09
N LEU A 67 1.73 -1.35 0.97
CA LEU A 67 1.79 -1.17 2.41
C LEU A 67 2.99 -1.94 2.97
N MET A 68 3.88 -1.23 3.65
CA MET A 68 5.01 -1.78 4.38
C MET A 68 4.72 -1.71 5.88
N PRO A 69 4.35 -2.82 6.54
CA PRO A 69 4.09 -2.81 7.97
C PRO A 69 5.33 -2.44 8.78
N GLU A 70 5.16 -1.63 9.82
CA GLU A 70 6.28 -1.19 10.66
C GLU A 70 6.76 -2.25 11.64
N SER A 71 5.96 -3.30 11.86
CA SER A 71 6.29 -4.42 12.72
C SER A 71 6.54 -5.69 11.90
N ARG A 72 7.45 -6.54 12.40
CA ARG A 72 7.80 -7.82 11.74
C ARG A 72 6.61 -8.76 11.56
N ASP A 73 5.62 -8.67 12.43
CA ASP A 73 4.37 -9.46 12.39
C ASP A 73 3.23 -8.73 11.65
N GLY A 74 3.49 -7.58 11.06
CA GLY A 74 2.45 -6.71 10.53
C GLY A 74 1.73 -7.26 9.29
N VAL A 75 2.43 -8.04 8.45
CA VAL A 75 1.80 -8.76 7.32
C VAL A 75 0.81 -9.79 7.85
N ASP A 76 1.20 -10.57 8.86
CA ASP A 76 0.32 -11.56 9.49
C ASP A 76 -0.91 -10.90 10.13
N LYS A 77 -0.74 -9.74 10.78
CA LYS A 77 -1.85 -8.95 11.32
C LYS A 77 -2.85 -8.58 10.23
N ILE A 78 -2.37 -8.06 9.09
CA ILE A 78 -3.24 -7.72 7.96
C ILE A 78 -3.99 -8.95 7.44
N ILE A 79 -3.32 -10.08 7.27
CA ILE A 79 -3.94 -11.33 6.79
C ILE A 79 -5.00 -11.84 7.78
N LYS A 80 -4.76 -11.71 9.09
CA LYS A 80 -5.70 -12.06 10.16
C LYS A 80 -6.86 -11.07 10.32
N GLY A 81 -6.81 -9.94 9.61
CA GLY A 81 -7.81 -8.89 9.67
C GLY A 81 -7.67 -7.96 10.87
N GLU A 82 -6.46 -7.84 11.40
CA GLU A 82 -6.09 -6.91 12.47
C GLU A 82 -5.57 -5.60 11.86
N SER A 83 -5.66 -4.52 12.64
CA SER A 83 -5.15 -3.22 12.21
C SER A 83 -3.67 -3.07 12.54
N CYS A 84 -2.91 -2.37 11.69
CA CYS A 84 -1.51 -2.08 11.95
C CYS A 84 -1.04 -0.76 11.31
N TRP A 85 0.05 -0.21 11.85
CA TRP A 85 0.72 0.93 11.25
C TRP A 85 1.59 0.48 10.07
N VAL A 86 1.49 1.24 8.98
CA VAL A 86 2.17 0.95 7.72
C VAL A 86 2.80 2.22 7.15
N SER A 87 3.95 2.08 6.49
CA SER A 87 4.38 3.04 5.49
C SER A 87 3.62 2.78 4.19
N VAL A 88 3.08 3.83 3.58
CA VAL A 88 2.22 3.74 2.39
C VAL A 88 2.97 4.31 1.19
N PHE A 89 3.01 3.55 0.11
CA PHE A 89 3.62 3.97 -1.15
C PHE A 89 2.65 3.79 -2.30
N LEU A 90 2.67 4.74 -3.23
CA LEU A 90 2.06 4.60 -4.55
C LEU A 90 3.00 3.82 -5.46
N ILE A 91 2.44 2.86 -6.20
CA ILE A 91 3.13 2.17 -7.28
C ILE A 91 2.75 2.88 -8.59
N PRO A 92 3.70 3.58 -9.25
CA PRO A 92 3.41 4.26 -10.50
C PRO A 92 3.00 3.29 -11.61
N GLN A 93 1.99 3.62 -12.41
CA GLN A 93 1.54 2.76 -13.52
C GLN A 93 2.65 2.46 -14.53
N ILE A 94 3.57 3.42 -14.72
CA ILE A 94 4.70 3.32 -15.65
C ILE A 94 5.67 2.18 -15.28
N LYS A 95 5.67 1.73 -14.01
CA LYS A 95 6.65 0.79 -13.47
C LYS A 95 6.13 -0.63 -13.15
N ALA A 96 4.83 -0.89 -13.30
CA ALA A 96 4.18 -2.14 -12.90
C ALA A 96 4.55 -3.42 -13.72
N LYS A 97 5.70 -3.44 -14.43
CA LYS A 97 6.04 -4.50 -15.41
C LYS A 97 7.27 -5.36 -15.09
N HIS A 98 7.82 -5.33 -13.88
CA HIS A 98 8.98 -6.18 -13.54
C HIS A 98 8.54 -7.33 -12.62
N ALA A 99 8.59 -8.55 -13.16
CA ALA A 99 8.22 -9.77 -12.46
C ALA A 99 9.39 -10.21 -11.56
N GLY A 100 9.26 -9.99 -10.25
CA GLY A 100 10.18 -10.52 -9.26
C GLY A 100 10.14 -9.78 -7.93
N PHE A 101 10.52 -8.50 -7.94
CA PHE A 101 10.67 -7.65 -6.75
C PHE A 101 10.30 -6.21 -7.09
N LEU A 102 9.84 -5.44 -6.10
CA LEU A 102 9.71 -3.99 -6.23
C LEU A 102 10.93 -3.30 -5.61
N HIS A 103 11.51 -2.35 -6.33
CA HIS A 103 12.60 -1.54 -5.80
C HIS A 103 12.07 -0.29 -5.10
N TYR A 104 12.65 0.07 -3.96
CA TYR A 104 12.20 1.23 -3.19
C TYR A 104 12.26 2.55 -4.00
N SER A 105 13.29 2.73 -4.85
CA SER A 105 13.44 3.88 -5.75
C SER A 105 12.35 4.01 -6.83
N GLU A 106 11.53 2.97 -7.00
CA GLU A 106 10.42 2.95 -7.97
C GLU A 106 9.09 3.38 -7.36
N LEU A 107 9.06 3.53 -6.04
CA LEU A 107 7.88 3.80 -5.25
C LEU A 107 7.82 5.26 -4.85
N VAL A 108 6.60 5.80 -4.76
CA VAL A 108 6.40 7.16 -4.25
C VAL A 108 5.80 7.08 -2.86
N LYS A 109 6.57 7.47 -1.85
CA LYS A 109 6.10 7.47 -0.47
C LYS A 109 4.96 8.47 -0.31
N LEU A 110 3.78 7.97 0.05
CA LEU A 110 2.64 8.79 0.40
C LEU A 110 2.70 9.20 1.86
N GLY A 111 3.21 8.36 2.77
CA GLY A 111 3.32 8.73 4.17
C GLY A 111 3.21 7.53 5.10
N ARG A 112 2.71 7.76 6.31
CA ARG A 112 2.44 6.72 7.31
C ARG A 112 0.94 6.58 7.49
N GLY A 113 0.39 5.39 7.46
CA GLY A 113 -1.04 5.16 7.61
C GLY A 113 -1.38 4.12 8.66
N MET A 114 -2.59 4.22 9.22
CA MET A 114 -3.22 3.11 9.92
C MET A 114 -4.00 2.29 8.90
N ALA A 115 -3.62 1.03 8.71
CA ALA A 115 -4.36 0.08 7.89
C ALA A 115 -5.39 -0.64 8.76
N VAL A 116 -6.67 -0.52 8.41
CA VAL A 116 -7.80 -1.17 9.08
C VAL A 116 -8.42 -2.16 8.11
N VAL A 117 -8.36 -3.45 8.45
CA VAL A 117 -8.93 -4.49 7.60
C VAL A 117 -10.44 -4.56 7.80
N LEU A 118 -11.18 -4.25 6.75
CA LEU A 118 -12.62 -4.38 6.69
C LEU A 118 -12.93 -5.84 6.31
N LYS A 119 -13.35 -6.65 7.30
CA LYS A 119 -13.83 -8.00 7.01
C LYS A 119 -15.03 -7.89 6.07
N SER A 120 -14.89 -8.36 4.83
CA SER A 120 -16.04 -8.51 3.94
C SER A 120 -16.92 -9.59 4.54
N THR A 121 -18.01 -9.19 5.21
CA THR A 121 -19.15 -10.07 5.45
C THR A 121 -19.54 -10.62 4.09
N LYS A 122 -19.61 -11.95 3.94
CA LYS A 122 -20.20 -12.55 2.75
C LYS A 122 -21.62 -11.97 2.62
N VAL A 123 -21.91 -11.31 1.50
CA VAL A 123 -23.29 -11.16 1.03
C VAL A 123 -23.65 -12.46 0.33
#